data_AF-A0A820S3F1-F1
#
_entry.id   AF-A0A820S3F1-F1
#
_cell.length_a   1.000
_cell.length_b   1.000
_cell.length_c   1.000
_cell.angle_alpha   90.00
_cell.angle_beta   90.00
_cell.angle_gamma   90.00
#
_symmetry.space_group_name_H-M   'P 1'
#
loop_
_entity.id
_entity.type
_entity.pdbx_description
1 polymer ?
#
loop_
_entity_poly.entity_id
_entity_poly.type
_entity_poly.pdbx_seq_one_letter_code
_entity_poly.pdbx_strand_id
1 'polypeptide(L)'
;EAQIERDDSHYDQALELYTKAYSLAKSIPKRIEILLAKGYLYIKKAQYGQAKDTFQQALELLSADDQSQTKAEILNAFGLVAKKCSEYDQAITAYNQALEIVDIHSDLWSDIISNLAGK
;
A
#
# COMPACT_ATOMS: atom_id res chain seq x y z
N GLU A 1 -5.00 29.18 9.29
CA GLU A 1 -5.94 29.03 8.16
C GLU A 1 -5.21 29.01 6.82
N ALA A 2 -4.43 30.04 6.45
CA ALA A 2 -3.72 30.07 5.16
C ALA A 2 -2.79 28.87 4.86
N GLN A 3 -2.12 28.29 5.86
CA GLN A 3 -1.27 27.11 5.66
C GLN A 3 -2.08 25.83 5.41
N ILE A 4 -3.22 25.65 6.09
CA ILE A 4 -4.10 24.49 5.93
C ILE A 4 -4.74 24.53 4.54
N GLU A 5 -5.25 25.70 4.13
CA GLU A 5 -5.82 25.92 2.80
C GLU A 5 -4.79 25.66 1.69
N ARG A 6 -3.56 26.11 1.91
CA ARG A 6 -2.45 25.90 0.98
C ARG A 6 -2.08 24.41 0.89
N ASP A 7 -1.99 23.70 2.01
CA ASP A 7 -1.68 22.27 2.02
C ASP A 7 -2.80 21.46 1.38
N ASP A 8 -4.06 21.82 1.62
CA ASP A 8 -5.22 21.14 1.02
C ASP A 8 -5.24 21.29 -0.51
N SER A 9 -4.96 22.51 -1.00
CA SER A 9 -4.83 22.82 -2.43
C SER A 9 -3.69 22.04 -3.09
N HIS A 10 -2.52 21.92 -2.44
CA HIS A 10 -1.42 21.13 -2.98
C HIS A 10 -1.76 19.63 -3.04
N TYR A 11 -2.49 19.11 -2.05
CA TYR A 11 -2.91 17.71 -2.07
C TYR A 11 -3.91 17.43 -3.19
N ASP A 12 -4.83 18.35 -3.48
CA ASP A 12 -5.77 18.19 -4.61
C ASP A 12 -5.06 18.19 -5.96
N GLN A 13 -4.09 19.11 -6.15
CA GLN A 13 -3.25 19.11 -7.35
C GLN A 13 -2.48 17.79 -7.50
N ALA A 14 -1.92 17.27 -6.40
CA ALA A 14 -1.22 15.99 -6.41
C ALA A 14 -2.16 14.82 -6.76
N LEU A 15 -3.40 14.80 -6.25
CA LEU A 15 -4.40 13.79 -6.60
C LEU A 15 -4.78 13.84 -8.09
N GLU A 16 -4.90 15.03 -8.67
CA GLU A 16 -5.15 15.21 -10.10
C GLU A 16 -3.98 14.66 -10.94
N LEU A 17 -2.75 15.01 -10.57
CA LEU A 17 -1.54 14.52 -11.22
C LEU A 17 -1.44 12.99 -11.17
N TYR A 18 -1.70 12.37 -10.02
CA TYR A 18 -1.69 10.92 -9.92
C TYR A 18 -2.82 10.26 -10.71
N THR A 19 -3.99 10.89 -10.80
CA THR A 19 -5.09 10.38 -11.61
C THR A 19 -4.74 10.39 -13.10
N LYS A 20 -4.09 11.47 -13.57
CA LYS A 20 -3.54 11.53 -14.93
C LYS A 20 -2.39 10.54 -15.15
N ALA A 21 -1.51 10.37 -14.17
CA ALA A 21 -0.43 9.39 -14.25
C ALA A 21 -0.98 7.96 -14.34
N TYR A 22 -2.03 7.65 -13.59
CA TYR A 22 -2.68 6.34 -13.59
C TYR A 22 -3.26 6.00 -14.97
N SER A 23 -3.93 6.95 -15.63
CA SER A 23 -4.48 6.71 -16.98
C SER A 23 -3.40 6.52 -18.05
N LEU A 24 -2.22 7.10 -17.85
CA LEU A 24 -1.07 6.95 -18.74
C LEU A 24 -0.20 5.72 -18.42
N ALA A 25 -0.39 5.08 -17.27
CA ALA A 25 0.43 3.97 -16.82
C ALA A 25 0.20 2.70 -17.67
N LYS A 26 1.29 2.23 -18.29
CA LYS A 26 1.28 1.09 -19.22
C LYS A 26 1.55 -0.27 -18.57
N SER A 27 1.98 -0.29 -17.31
CA SER A 27 2.33 -1.53 -16.60
C SER A 27 1.59 -1.61 -15.26
N ILE A 28 1.28 -2.85 -14.85
CA ILE A 28 0.66 -3.15 -13.56
C ILE A 28 1.51 -2.60 -12.39
N PRO A 29 2.84 -2.82 -12.33
CA PRO A 29 3.65 -2.28 -11.24
C PRO A 29 3.55 -0.75 -11.11
N LYS A 30 3.54 -0.03 -12.25
CA LYS A 30 3.43 1.44 -12.22
C LYS A 30 2.04 1.91 -11.75
N ARG A 31 0.98 1.18 -12.12
CA ARG A 31 -0.37 1.45 -11.62
C ARG A 31 -0.47 1.28 -10.12
N ILE A 32 0.13 0.21 -9.58
CA ILE A 32 0.16 -0.06 -8.14
C ILE A 32 0.93 1.03 -7.39
N GLU A 33 2.12 1.42 -7.87
CA GLU A 33 2.91 2.51 -7.29
C GLU A 33 2.11 3.81 -7.18
N ILE A 34 1.38 4.16 -8.25
CA ILE A 34 0.54 5.36 -8.30
C ILE A 34 -0.64 5.24 -7.32
N LEU A 35 -1.29 4.07 -7.24
CA LEU A 35 -2.39 3.85 -6.30
C LEU A 35 -1.91 3.93 -4.84
N LEU A 36 -0.74 3.36 -4.51
CA LEU A 36 -0.14 3.51 -3.19
C LEU A 36 0.07 4.99 -2.83
N ALA A 37 0.67 5.76 -3.74
CA ALA A 37 0.89 7.19 -3.54
C ALA A 37 -0.43 7.96 -3.33
N LYS A 38 -1.47 7.67 -4.12
CA LYS A 38 -2.81 8.24 -3.95
C LYS A 38 -3.44 7.87 -2.60
N GLY A 39 -3.36 6.60 -2.21
CA GLY A 39 -3.90 6.12 -0.94
C GLY A 39 -3.25 6.80 0.27
N TYR A 40 -1.93 6.95 0.27
CA TYR A 40 -1.23 7.71 1.32
C TYR A 40 -1.61 9.19 1.34
N LEU A 41 -1.83 9.79 0.18
CA LEU A 41 -2.28 11.17 0.09
C LEU A 41 -3.69 11.34 0.69
N TYR A 42 -4.60 10.40 0.42
CA TYR A 42 -5.91 10.35 1.07
C TYR A 42 -5.81 10.19 2.59
N ILE A 43 -4.87 9.38 3.11
CA ILE A 43 -4.60 9.32 4.56
C ILE A 43 -4.19 10.70 5.10
N LYS A 44 -3.31 11.43 4.40
CA LYS A 44 -2.87 12.77 4.83
C LYS A 44 -4.02 13.77 4.86
N LYS A 45 -4.97 13.66 3.94
CA LYS A 45 -6.22 14.44 3.93
C LYS A 45 -7.30 13.91 4.90
N ALA A 46 -7.01 12.89 5.70
CA ALA A 46 -7.97 12.18 6.56
C ALA A 46 -9.19 11.60 5.82
N GLN A 47 -9.08 11.41 4.50
CA GLN A 47 -10.10 10.84 3.62
C GLN A 47 -9.99 9.32 3.60
N TYR A 48 -10.24 8.69 4.76
CA TYR A 48 -9.94 7.27 4.98
C TYR A 48 -10.76 6.32 4.10
N GLY A 49 -12.00 6.65 3.75
CA GLY A 49 -12.81 5.85 2.80
C GLY A 49 -12.15 5.77 1.42
N GLN A 50 -11.74 6.91 0.87
CA GLN A 50 -11.05 6.97 -0.41
C GLN A 50 -9.68 6.27 -0.36
N ALA A 51 -8.98 6.36 0.77
CA ALA A 51 -7.74 5.61 0.98
C ALA A 51 -7.98 4.09 0.93
N LYS A 52 -9.01 3.61 1.64
CA LYS A 52 -9.40 2.18 1.68
C LYS A 52 -9.72 1.68 0.27
N ASP A 53 -10.57 2.39 -0.47
CA ASP A 53 -10.93 2.04 -1.84
C ASP A 53 -9.73 2.03 -2.79
N THR A 54 -8.80 2.97 -2.59
CA THR A 54 -7.59 3.07 -3.43
C THR A 54 -6.62 1.92 -3.16
N PHE A 55 -6.41 1.53 -1.90
CA PHE A 55 -5.59 0.36 -1.58
C PHE A 55 -6.25 -0.95 -2.00
N GLN A 56 -7.58 -1.04 -1.92
CA GLN A 56 -8.33 -2.19 -2.43
C GLN A 56 -8.13 -2.34 -3.95
N GLN A 57 -8.23 -1.25 -4.71
CA GLN A 57 -7.91 -1.26 -6.15
C GLN A 57 -6.47 -1.72 -6.42
N ALA A 58 -5.51 -1.39 -5.56
CA ALA A 58 -4.13 -1.85 -5.72
C ALA A 58 -3.99 -3.36 -5.46
N LEU A 59 -4.71 -3.90 -4.46
CA LEU A 59 -4.75 -5.34 -4.20
C LEU A 59 -5.39 -6.12 -5.36
N GLU A 60 -6.43 -5.58 -6.00
CA GLU A 60 -7.11 -6.21 -7.15
C GLU A 60 -6.23 -6.31 -8.40
N LEU A 61 -5.15 -5.53 -8.47
CA LEU A 61 -4.16 -5.62 -9.54
C LEU A 61 -3.15 -6.75 -9.33
N LEU A 62 -3.07 -7.31 -8.13
CA LEU A 62 -2.22 -8.45 -7.79
C LEU A 62 -3.01 -9.75 -7.89
N SER A 63 -2.33 -10.86 -8.20
CA SER A 63 -2.96 -12.17 -8.17
C SER A 63 -3.23 -12.60 -6.71
N ALA A 64 -4.21 -13.50 -6.52
CA ALA A 64 -4.53 -14.02 -5.19
C ALA A 64 -3.31 -14.69 -4.52
N ASP A 65 -2.50 -15.39 -5.31
CA ASP A 65 -1.29 -16.11 -4.85
C ASP A 65 -0.04 -15.24 -4.81
N ASP A 66 -0.15 -13.94 -5.08
CA ASP A 66 0.99 -13.03 -4.99
C ASP A 66 1.51 -12.99 -3.54
N GLN A 67 2.82 -13.18 -3.35
CA GLN A 67 3.52 -13.11 -2.06
C GLN A 67 4.67 -12.09 -2.15
N SER A 68 4.47 -11.02 -2.92
CA SER A 68 5.48 -9.97 -3.11
C SER A 68 5.50 -9.00 -1.94
N GLN A 69 6.65 -8.36 -1.75
CA GLN A 69 6.79 -7.24 -0.83
C GLN A 69 5.81 -6.10 -1.14
N THR A 70 5.43 -5.92 -2.41
CA THR A 70 4.41 -4.96 -2.83
C THR A 70 3.04 -5.29 -2.24
N LYS A 71 2.63 -6.56 -2.21
CA LYS A 71 1.38 -6.96 -1.56
C LYS A 71 1.43 -6.69 -0.06
N ALA A 72 2.54 -7.02 0.59
CA ALA A 72 2.74 -6.76 2.02
C ALA A 72 2.65 -5.25 2.33
N GLU A 73 3.23 -4.40 1.48
CA GLU A 73 3.15 -2.94 1.62
C GLU A 73 1.71 -2.44 1.52
N ILE A 74 0.94 -2.90 0.54
CA ILE A 74 -0.47 -2.50 0.37
C ILE A 74 -1.31 -2.98 1.56
N LEU A 75 -1.11 -4.22 2.03
CA LEU A 75 -1.80 -4.76 3.22
C LEU A 75 -1.47 -3.96 4.49
N ASN A 76 -0.21 -3.58 4.67
CA ASN A 76 0.21 -2.72 5.78
C ASN A 76 -0.45 -1.32 5.68
N ALA A 77 -0.53 -0.75 4.47
CA ALA A 77 -1.21 0.53 4.25
C ALA A 77 -2.72 0.42 4.53
N PHE A 78 -3.36 -0.68 4.14
CA PHE A 78 -4.76 -0.98 4.47
C PHE A 78 -4.97 -1.11 5.98
N GLY A 79 -4.10 -1.84 6.68
CA GLY A 79 -4.12 -1.96 8.13
C GLY A 79 -3.94 -0.61 8.84
N LEU A 80 -3.15 0.30 8.26
CA LEU A 80 -3.00 1.67 8.76
C LEU A 80 -4.31 2.45 8.65
N VAL A 81 -5.01 2.36 7.52
CA VAL A 81 -6.32 3.01 7.32
C VAL A 81 -7.36 2.44 8.29
N ALA A 82 -7.47 1.10 8.37
CA ALA A 82 -8.40 0.43 9.28
C ALA A 82 -8.18 0.87 10.73
N LYS A 83 -6.92 0.95 11.18
CA LYS A 83 -6.57 1.49 12.51
C LYS A 83 -7.02 2.93 12.69
N LYS A 84 -6.85 3.80 11.67
CA LYS A 84 -7.31 5.20 11.72
C LYS A 84 -8.85 5.31 11.79
N CYS A 85 -9.56 4.33 11.26
CA CYS A 85 -11.01 4.19 11.36
C CYS A 85 -11.49 3.47 12.64
N SER A 86 -10.58 3.11 13.56
CA SER A 86 -10.89 2.27 14.74
C SER A 86 -11.41 0.86 14.42
N GLU A 87 -11.17 0.37 13.20
CA GLU A 87 -11.49 -0.99 12.74
C GLU A 87 -10.35 -1.95 13.12
N TYR A 88 -10.14 -2.16 14.43
CA TYR A 88 -8.94 -2.83 14.93
C TYR A 88 -8.79 -4.28 14.47
N ASP A 89 -9.88 -5.06 14.39
CA ASP A 89 -9.83 -6.45 13.94
C ASP A 89 -9.40 -6.57 12.47
N GLN A 90 -9.89 -5.65 11.62
CA GLN A 90 -9.47 -5.57 10.22
C GLN A 90 -8.01 -5.13 10.11
N ALA A 91 -7.57 -4.19 10.94
CA ALA A 91 -6.19 -3.75 10.98
C ALA A 91 -5.24 -4.89 11.36
N ILE A 92 -5.55 -5.63 12.43
CA ILE A 92 -4.77 -6.79 12.88
C ILE A 92 -4.70 -7.85 11.78
N THR A 93 -5.82 -8.16 11.15
CA THR A 93 -5.86 -9.13 10.04
C THR A 93 -4.93 -8.71 8.90
N ALA A 94 -5.02 -7.45 8.47
CA ALA A 94 -4.19 -6.93 7.37
C ALA A 94 -2.70 -6.90 7.73
N TYR A 95 -2.34 -6.50 8.96
CA TYR A 95 -0.95 -6.52 9.41
C TYR A 95 -0.40 -7.94 9.51
N ASN A 96 -1.17 -8.91 10.01
CA ASN A 96 -0.73 -10.30 10.10
C ASN A 96 -0.47 -10.89 8.71
N GLN A 97 -1.34 -10.62 7.73
CA GLN A 97 -1.11 -11.06 6.35
C GLN A 97 0.13 -10.42 5.74
N ALA A 98 0.39 -9.14 6.03
CA ALA A 98 1.61 -8.46 5.57
C ALA A 98 2.87 -9.06 6.21
N LEU A 99 2.82 -9.39 7.51
CA LEU A 99 3.92 -10.01 8.23
C LEU A 99 4.22 -11.42 7.71
N GLU A 100 3.20 -12.24 7.46
CA GLU A 100 3.36 -13.59 6.92
C GLU A 100 4.14 -13.58 5.59
N ILE A 101 3.84 -12.63 4.69
CA ILE A 101 4.57 -12.45 3.44
C ILE A 101 6.06 -12.12 3.69
N VAL A 102 6.33 -11.21 4.64
CA VAL A 102 7.69 -10.77 4.95
C VAL A 102 8.50 -11.88 5.63
N ASP A 103 7.88 -12.62 6.54
CA ASP A 103 8.52 -13.72 7.27
C ASP A 103 8.85 -14.89 6.33
N ILE A 104 7.94 -15.26 5.41
CA ILE A 104 8.21 -16.24 4.36
C ILE A 104 9.48 -15.86 3.57
N HIS A 105 9.65 -14.57 3.28
CA HIS A 105 10.83 -14.10 2.56
C HIS A 105 12.10 -14.18 3.41
N SER A 106 12.01 -13.85 4.70
CA SER A 106 13.12 -13.94 5.65
C SER A 106 13.59 -15.40 5.84
N ASP A 107 12.65 -16.33 6.03
CA ASP A 107 12.94 -17.74 6.22
C ASP A 107 13.57 -18.36 4.96
N LEU A 108 12.99 -18.10 3.79
CA LEU A 108 13.55 -18.57 2.52
C LEU A 108 14.98 -18.04 2.30
N TRP A 109 15.23 -16.77 2.64
CA TRP A 109 16.55 -16.18 2.50
C TRP A 109 17.57 -16.81 3.45
N SER A 110 17.17 -17.07 4.70
CA SER A 110 17.97 -17.81 5.68
C SER A 110 18.35 -19.21 5.17
N ASP A 111 17.40 -19.96 4.63
CA ASP A 111 17.63 -21.29 4.06
C ASP A 111 18.59 -21.26 2.87
N ILE A 112 18.42 -20.29 1.96
CA ILE A 112 19.31 -20.11 0.81
C ILE A 112 20.75 -19.84 1.28
N ILE A 113 20.94 -18.93 2.24
CA ILE A 113 22.28 -18.62 2.77
C ILE A 113 22.91 -19.82 3.47
N SER A 114 22.14 -20.57 4.28
CA SER A 114 22.60 -21.80 4.92
C SER A 114 23.08 -22.84 3.89
N ASN A 115 22.30 -23.06 2.83
CA ASN A 115 22.63 -23.98 1.74
C ASN A 115 23.85 -23.53 0.91
N LEU A 116 24.07 -22.23 0.76
CA LEU A 116 25.24 -21.66 0.06
C LEU A 116 26.50 -21.68 0.93
N ALA A 117 26.38 -21.46 2.24
CA ALA A 117 27.50 -21.45 3.18
C ALA A 117 27.95 -22.87 3.59
N GLY A 118 27.11 -23.89 3.36
CA GLY A 118 27.39 -25.30 3.66
C GLY A 118 28.21 -26.06 2.61
N LYS A 119 29.00 -25.40 1.76
CA LYS A 119 29.94 -26.03 0.80
C LYS A 119 31.39 -25.65 1.06
#